data_AF-A0AAD6SPI5-F1
#
_entry.id   AF-A0AAD6SPI5-F1
#
_cell.length_a   1.000
_cell.length_b   1.000
_cell.length_c   1.000
_cell.angle_alpha   90.00
_cell.angle_beta   90.00
_cell.angle_gamma   90.00
#
_symmetry.space_group_name_H-M   'P 1'
#
loop_
_entity.id
_entity.type
_entity.pdbx_description
1 polymer ?
#
loop_
_entity_poly.entity_id
_entity_poly.type
_entity_poly.pdbx_seq_one_letter_code
_entity_poly.pdbx_strand_id
1 'polypeptide(L)'
;GQYTAVARELARTLTYAGCAAEKIEYAVKACAKAFGIKIRRRFMSARTVARAIDEGGKYGILQVGQEIMNAPGLSDGTTLHGISINSRHVTLLVPSYAPGVDDTDQSTWTHKTRFLEVAPELDHTAETQFEGTKALATEIADTFSRSPLAAQQQRVMDKNDYWRKKMGENKDHAAD
;
A
#
# COMPACT_ATOMS: atom_id res chain seq x y z
N GLY A 1 5.32 12.60 -22.73
CA GLY A 1 4.92 13.64 -21.78
C GLY A 1 4.69 13.00 -20.43
N GLN A 2 5.18 13.61 -19.36
CA GLN A 2 5.04 13.12 -17.99
C GLN A 2 3.68 13.58 -17.42
N TYR A 3 2.92 12.67 -16.83
CA TYR A 3 1.70 13.03 -16.12
C TYR A 3 2.03 13.57 -14.72
N THR A 4 1.31 14.59 -14.28
CA THR A 4 1.47 15.15 -12.92
C THR A 4 1.06 14.13 -11.85
N ALA A 5 1.47 14.36 -10.60
CA ALA A 5 1.04 13.55 -9.47
C ALA A 5 -0.50 13.54 -9.34
N VAL A 6 -1.13 14.71 -9.45
CA VAL A 6 -2.59 14.88 -9.39
C VAL A 6 -3.32 14.10 -10.50
N ALA A 7 -2.78 14.07 -11.73
CA ALA A 7 -3.41 13.31 -12.82
C ALA A 7 -3.33 11.80 -12.60
N ARG A 8 -2.22 11.32 -12.01
CA ARG A 8 -2.05 9.89 -11.65
C ARG A 8 -2.91 9.49 -10.47
N GLU A 9 -3.05 10.38 -9.48
CA GLU A 9 -3.99 10.23 -8.38
C GLU A 9 -5.44 10.14 -8.87
N LEU A 10 -5.86 11.05 -9.75
CA LEU A 10 -7.19 10.99 -10.35
C LEU A 10 -7.48 9.65 -11.03
N ALA A 11 -6.50 9.09 -11.75
CA ALA A 11 -6.65 7.76 -12.37
C ALA A 11 -6.85 6.65 -11.32
N ARG A 12 -6.10 6.68 -10.21
CA ARG A 12 -6.28 5.73 -9.10
C ARG A 12 -7.65 5.89 -8.44
N THR A 13 -8.07 7.12 -8.15
CA THR A 13 -9.37 7.41 -7.53
C THR A 13 -10.54 6.93 -8.39
N LEU A 14 -10.48 7.17 -9.71
CA LEU A 14 -11.51 6.68 -10.63
C LEU A 14 -11.51 5.15 -10.73
N THR A 15 -10.34 4.52 -10.70
CA THR A 15 -10.25 3.04 -10.67
C THR A 15 -10.86 2.49 -9.39
N TYR A 16 -10.55 3.10 -8.24
CA TYR A 16 -11.12 2.73 -6.94
C TYR A 16 -12.65 2.90 -6.92
N ALA A 17 -13.18 3.91 -7.62
CA ALA A 17 -14.61 4.09 -7.82
C ALA A 17 -15.25 3.10 -8.81
N GLY A 18 -14.51 2.10 -9.31
CA GLY A 18 -15.00 1.06 -10.22
C GLY A 18 -14.86 1.38 -11.70
N CYS A 19 -14.15 2.45 -12.08
CA CYS A 19 -13.93 2.76 -13.49
C CYS A 19 -12.84 1.86 -14.08
N ALA A 20 -13.20 1.07 -15.10
CA ALA A 20 -12.22 0.29 -15.85
C ALA A 20 -11.16 1.20 -16.49
N ALA A 21 -9.91 0.74 -16.54
CA ALA A 21 -8.76 1.54 -16.95
C ALA A 21 -8.91 2.14 -18.37
N GLU A 22 -9.53 1.40 -19.29
CA GLU A 22 -9.85 1.84 -20.65
C GLU A 22 -11.00 2.84 -20.73
N LYS A 23 -11.79 2.98 -19.66
CA LYS A 23 -12.93 3.91 -19.57
C LYS A 23 -12.59 5.21 -18.84
N ILE A 24 -11.45 5.29 -18.16
CA ILE A 24 -11.03 6.51 -17.46
C ILE A 24 -10.95 7.72 -18.39
N GLU A 25 -10.40 7.56 -19.60
CA GLU A 25 -10.35 8.66 -20.57
C GLU A 25 -11.75 9.17 -20.92
N TYR A 26 -12.71 8.26 -21.10
CA TYR A 26 -14.09 8.62 -21.38
C TYR A 26 -14.73 9.35 -20.19
N ALA A 27 -14.57 8.82 -18.97
CA ALA A 27 -15.11 9.43 -17.75
C ALA A 27 -14.58 10.86 -17.54
N VAL A 28 -13.26 11.05 -17.69
CA VAL A 28 -12.63 12.37 -17.54
C VAL A 28 -13.12 13.34 -18.62
N LYS A 29 -13.24 12.90 -19.88
CA LYS A 29 -13.75 13.76 -20.97
C LYS A 29 -15.22 14.10 -20.80
N ALA A 30 -16.05 13.16 -20.34
CA ALA A 30 -17.46 13.39 -20.08
C ALA A 30 -17.65 14.42 -18.96
N CYS A 31 -16.92 14.26 -17.86
CA CYS A 31 -16.92 15.19 -16.73
C CYS A 31 -16.43 16.58 -17.17
N ALA A 32 -15.28 16.66 -17.85
CA ALA A 32 -14.76 17.92 -18.37
C ALA A 32 -15.75 18.63 -19.30
N LYS A 33 -16.41 17.89 -20.19
CA LYS A 33 -17.45 18.44 -21.08
C LYS A 33 -18.64 19.02 -20.29
N ALA A 34 -19.08 18.36 -19.22
CA ALA A 34 -20.15 18.88 -18.36
C ALA A 34 -19.77 20.22 -17.70
N PHE A 35 -18.49 20.43 -17.40
CA PHE A 35 -17.94 21.69 -16.90
C PHE A 35 -17.53 22.68 -18.01
N GLY A 36 -17.87 22.43 -19.27
CA GLY A 36 -17.52 23.31 -20.39
C GLY A 36 -16.05 23.25 -20.83
N ILE A 37 -15.27 22.30 -20.31
CA ILE A 37 -13.85 22.12 -20.63
C ILE A 37 -13.68 21.14 -21.79
N LYS A 38 -13.04 21.59 -22.88
CA LYS A 38 -12.79 20.74 -24.07
C LYS A 38 -11.39 20.14 -24.05
N ILE A 39 -11.31 18.85 -23.72
CA ILE A 39 -10.06 18.06 -23.82
C ILE A 39 -9.88 17.57 -25.26
N ARG A 40 -9.07 18.28 -26.06
CA ARG A 40 -8.87 17.99 -27.49
C ARG A 40 -8.01 16.75 -27.76
N ARG A 41 -7.04 16.46 -26.89
CA ARG A 41 -6.10 15.35 -27.06
C ARG A 41 -6.55 14.14 -26.26
N ARG A 42 -5.83 13.04 -26.43
CA ARG A 42 -5.94 11.89 -25.53
C ARG A 42 -5.63 12.33 -24.10
N PHE A 43 -6.48 11.96 -23.14
CA PHE A 43 -6.21 12.27 -21.73
C PHE A 43 -5.19 11.32 -21.15
N MET A 44 -5.50 10.03 -20.98
CA MET A 44 -4.59 9.02 -20.43
C MET A 44 -4.89 7.66 -21.06
N SER A 45 -3.85 6.90 -21.42
CA SER A 45 -4.04 5.54 -21.96
C SER A 45 -4.30 4.52 -20.85
N ALA A 46 -5.00 3.42 -21.14
CA ALA A 46 -5.19 2.32 -20.20
C ALA A 46 -3.85 1.79 -19.64
N ARG A 47 -2.81 1.70 -20.49
CA ARG A 47 -1.45 1.33 -20.07
C ARG A 47 -0.86 2.32 -19.06
N THR A 48 -1.11 3.62 -19.24
CA THR A 48 -0.65 4.65 -18.31
C THR A 48 -1.42 4.61 -17.00
N VAL A 49 -2.74 4.36 -17.05
CA VAL A 49 -3.56 4.13 -15.86
C VAL A 49 -3.02 2.95 -15.06
N ALA A 50 -2.79 1.80 -15.71
CA ALA A 50 -2.24 0.62 -15.05
C ALA A 50 -0.90 0.91 -14.35
N ARG A 51 -0.01 1.68 -15.00
CA ARG A 51 1.24 2.15 -14.39
C ARG A 51 1.02 3.07 -13.19
N ALA A 52 0.04 3.97 -13.25
CA ALA A 52 -0.26 4.87 -12.14
C ALA A 52 -0.82 4.13 -10.92
N ILE A 53 -1.53 3.03 -11.14
CA ILE A 53 -2.01 2.11 -10.10
C ILE A 53 -0.84 1.33 -9.49
N ASP A 54 -0.04 0.67 -10.32
CA ASP A 54 1.16 -0.08 -9.91
C ASP A 54 2.14 0.80 -9.11
N GLU A 55 2.38 2.02 -9.58
CA GLU A 55 3.16 3.03 -8.87
C GLU A 55 2.56 3.36 -7.50
N GLY A 56 1.24 3.52 -7.41
CA GLY A 56 0.55 3.75 -6.14
C GLY A 56 0.71 2.60 -5.15
N GLY A 57 0.64 1.35 -5.62
CA GLY A 57 0.87 0.16 -4.80
C GLY A 57 2.29 0.11 -4.23
N LYS A 58 3.30 0.39 -5.07
CA LYS A 58 4.71 0.47 -4.64
C LYS A 58 4.95 1.58 -3.62
N TYR A 59 4.31 2.73 -3.78
CA TYR A 59 4.36 3.80 -2.77
C TYR A 59 3.69 3.38 -1.46
N GLY A 60 2.61 2.59 -1.51
CA GLY A 60 1.99 2.00 -0.32
C GLY A 60 2.95 1.09 0.44
N ILE A 61 3.63 0.17 -0.26
CA ILE A 61 4.64 -0.73 0.35
C ILE A 61 5.81 0.07 0.93
N LEU A 62 6.30 1.08 0.20
CA LEU A 62 7.35 1.98 0.68
C LEU A 62 6.94 2.70 1.97
N GLN A 63 5.71 3.22 2.00
CA GLN A 63 5.16 3.90 3.18
C GLN A 63 5.09 2.95 4.37
N VAL A 64 4.58 1.72 4.18
CA VAL A 64 4.54 0.70 5.24
C VAL A 64 5.95 0.40 5.75
N GLY A 65 6.94 0.27 4.88
CA GLY A 65 8.34 0.07 5.30
C GLY A 65 8.86 1.21 6.17
N GLN A 66 8.61 2.47 5.77
CA GLN A 66 8.96 3.65 6.57
C GLN A 66 8.24 3.64 7.94
N GLU A 67 6.94 3.32 7.95
CA GLU A 67 6.14 3.26 9.18
C GLU A 67 6.65 2.17 10.12
N ILE A 68 6.91 0.96 9.61
CA ILE A 68 7.48 -0.14 10.41
C ILE A 68 8.83 0.26 10.97
N MET A 69 9.69 0.90 10.17
CA MET A 69 11.01 1.34 10.62
C MET A 69 10.96 2.36 11.76
N ASN A 70 9.88 3.14 11.86
CA ASN A 70 9.74 4.16 12.91
C ASN A 70 8.87 3.70 14.10
N ALA A 71 7.94 2.77 13.89
CA ALA A 71 7.09 2.27 14.96
C ALA A 71 7.90 1.43 15.98
N PRO A 72 7.54 1.47 17.27
CA PRO A 72 8.18 0.64 18.30
C PRO A 72 7.79 -0.84 18.19
N GLY A 73 6.62 -1.12 17.62
CA GLY A 73 6.09 -2.47 17.42
C GLY A 73 4.88 -2.47 16.49
N LEU A 74 4.48 -3.65 16.06
CA LEU A 74 3.35 -3.90 15.18
C LEU A 74 2.56 -5.13 15.60
N SER A 75 1.26 -5.14 15.31
CA SER A 75 0.34 -6.27 15.53
C SER A 75 -0.40 -6.62 14.24
N ASP A 76 -0.63 -7.91 14.00
CA ASP A 76 -1.31 -8.43 12.81
C ASP A 76 -2.86 -8.45 12.96
N GLY A 77 -3.58 -8.39 11.84
CA GLY A 77 -5.04 -8.49 11.74
C GLY A 77 -5.49 -9.65 10.84
N THR A 78 -6.45 -10.45 11.32
CA THR A 78 -6.82 -11.80 10.85
C THR A 78 -7.62 -11.90 9.55
N THR A 79 -7.61 -13.13 9.04
CA THR A 79 -8.12 -13.71 7.79
C THR A 79 -9.65 -13.63 7.61
N LEU A 80 -10.10 -13.59 6.35
CA LEU A 80 -11.53 -13.70 6.00
C LEU A 80 -11.94 -15.18 5.93
N HIS A 81 -12.89 -15.60 6.76
CA HIS A 81 -13.28 -17.00 6.90
C HIS A 81 -13.97 -17.57 5.63
N GLY A 82 -13.60 -18.79 5.23
CA GLY A 82 -14.34 -19.60 4.24
C GLY A 82 -13.86 -19.54 2.79
N ILE A 83 -12.80 -18.80 2.48
CA ILE A 83 -12.18 -18.76 1.15
C ILE A 83 -10.67 -18.96 1.32
N SER A 84 -10.03 -19.62 0.35
CA SER A 84 -8.57 -19.80 0.20
C SER A 84 -7.84 -18.48 -0.05
N ILE A 85 -8.13 -17.44 0.73
CA ILE A 85 -7.59 -16.09 0.60
C ILE A 85 -7.24 -15.56 1.99
N ASN A 86 -5.97 -15.20 2.15
CA ASN A 86 -5.45 -14.50 3.31
C ASN A 86 -5.47 -12.98 3.06
N SER A 87 -5.94 -12.22 4.03
CA SER A 87 -5.97 -10.75 3.99
C SER A 87 -5.15 -10.22 5.16
N ARG A 88 -3.94 -9.75 4.88
CA ARG A 88 -2.97 -9.37 5.90
C ARG A 88 -3.07 -7.88 6.21
N HIS A 89 -3.06 -7.56 7.50
CA HIS A 89 -3.12 -6.19 7.97
C HIS A 89 -2.13 -5.97 9.10
N VAL A 90 -1.61 -4.76 9.21
CA VAL A 90 -0.72 -4.40 10.32
C VAL A 90 -1.22 -3.16 11.02
N THR A 91 -1.26 -3.21 12.36
CA THR A 91 -1.59 -2.06 13.20
C THR A 91 -0.31 -1.55 13.86
N LEU A 92 0.00 -0.28 13.63
CA LEU A 92 1.21 0.39 14.13
C LEU A 92 0.96 1.88 14.38
N LEU A 93 1.83 2.51 15.17
CA LEU A 93 1.83 3.96 15.37
C LEU A 93 2.33 4.65 14.11
N VAL A 94 1.56 5.61 13.61
CA VAL A 94 1.90 6.38 12.40
C VAL A 94 1.59 7.87 12.61
N PRO A 95 2.30 8.76 11.91
CA PRO A 95 1.97 10.18 11.90
C PRO A 95 0.66 10.47 11.16
N SER A 96 0.23 11.73 11.23
CA SER A 96 -1.00 12.19 10.56
C SER A 96 -0.84 12.31 9.04
N TYR A 97 0.37 12.62 8.57
CA TYR A 97 0.66 13.03 7.18
C TYR A 97 -0.17 14.22 6.71
N ALA A 98 -0.72 15.02 7.63
CA ALA A 98 -1.53 16.17 7.28
C ALA A 98 -0.61 17.30 6.74
N PRO A 99 -1.02 18.01 5.67
CA PRO A 99 -0.20 19.09 5.12
C PRO A 99 0.12 20.17 6.17
N GLY A 100 1.41 20.48 6.32
CA GLY A 100 1.87 21.51 7.25
C GLY A 100 2.01 21.07 8.71
N VAL A 101 1.82 19.77 9.00
CA VAL A 101 2.08 19.19 10.32
C VAL A 101 3.52 18.66 10.37
N ASP A 102 4.20 18.93 11.49
CA ASP A 102 5.49 18.32 11.79
C ASP A 102 5.28 16.91 12.34
N ASP A 103 5.56 15.91 11.50
CA ASP A 103 5.38 14.50 11.83
C ASP A 103 6.60 13.90 12.59
N THR A 104 7.57 14.70 13.01
CA THR A 104 8.76 14.22 13.75
C THR A 104 8.48 13.87 15.20
N ASP A 105 7.46 14.48 15.82
CA ASP A 105 7.06 14.18 17.20
C ASP A 105 6.16 12.95 17.28
N GLN A 106 6.75 11.82 17.71
CA GLN A 106 6.05 10.55 17.87
C GLN A 106 4.94 10.56 18.92
N SER A 107 4.92 11.52 19.86
CA SER A 107 3.84 11.62 20.86
C SER A 107 2.49 11.97 20.25
N THR A 108 2.50 12.54 19.04
CA THR A 108 1.30 12.90 18.27
C THR A 108 0.77 11.75 17.40
N TRP A 109 1.50 10.63 17.33
CA TRP A 109 1.17 9.53 16.44
C TRP A 109 -0.01 8.73 16.97
N THR A 110 -0.78 8.15 16.05
CA THR A 110 -1.96 7.34 16.39
C THR A 110 -1.87 5.96 15.77
N HIS A 111 -2.48 4.96 16.41
CA HIS A 111 -2.56 3.63 15.85
C HIS A 111 -3.44 3.63 14.59
N LYS A 112 -2.90 3.11 13.49
CA LYS A 112 -3.64 2.89 12.25
C LYS A 112 -3.41 1.47 11.76
N THR A 113 -4.46 0.87 11.24
CA THR A 113 -4.39 -0.41 10.53
C THR A 113 -4.10 -0.15 9.06
N ARG A 114 -3.02 -0.75 8.55
CA ARG A 114 -2.66 -0.76 7.14
C ARG A 114 -3.03 -2.11 6.55
N PHE A 115 -3.73 -2.08 5.43
CA PHE A 115 -3.86 -3.26 4.57
C PHE A 115 -2.52 -3.50 3.87
N LEU A 116 -2.04 -4.74 3.91
CA LEU A 116 -0.79 -5.12 3.27
C LEU A 116 -1.04 -5.83 1.95
N GLU A 117 -1.81 -6.92 2.01
CA GLU A 117 -2.09 -7.72 0.82
C GLU A 117 -3.30 -8.63 0.99
N VAL A 118 -3.81 -9.08 -0.14
CA VAL A 118 -4.73 -10.19 -0.28
C VAL A 118 -4.02 -11.25 -1.11
N ALA A 119 -3.72 -12.40 -0.51
CA ALA A 119 -2.99 -13.49 -1.14
C ALA A 119 -3.82 -14.77 -1.11
N PRO A 120 -3.89 -15.57 -2.19
CA PRO A 120 -4.52 -16.87 -2.12
C PRO A 120 -3.74 -17.80 -1.20
N GLU A 121 -4.45 -18.53 -0.35
CA GLU A 121 -3.95 -19.53 0.57
C GLU A 121 -4.48 -20.89 0.10
N LEU A 122 -3.71 -21.54 -0.78
CA LEU A 122 -4.11 -22.80 -1.43
C LEU A 122 -4.11 -23.98 -0.45
N ASP A 123 -3.33 -23.88 0.63
CA ASP A 123 -3.28 -24.81 1.75
C ASP A 123 -3.20 -24.05 3.07
N HIS A 124 -4.07 -24.42 4.03
CA HIS A 124 -4.22 -23.73 5.32
C HIS A 124 -3.15 -24.14 6.35
N THR A 125 -1.94 -24.47 5.89
CA THR A 125 -0.86 -24.90 6.79
C THR A 125 -0.22 -23.68 7.44
N ALA A 126 0.17 -23.81 8.71
CA ALA A 126 0.91 -22.77 9.42
C ALA A 126 2.24 -22.43 8.71
N GLU A 127 2.83 -23.38 7.98
CA GLU A 127 4.05 -23.21 7.20
C GLU A 127 3.83 -22.29 5.99
N THR A 128 2.78 -22.53 5.19
CA THR A 128 2.45 -21.67 4.04
C THR A 128 2.15 -20.23 4.49
N GLN A 129 1.42 -20.07 5.59
CA GLN A 129 1.15 -18.73 6.15
C GLN A 129 2.45 -18.03 6.58
N PHE A 130 3.36 -18.75 7.23
CA PHE A 130 4.63 -18.22 7.68
C PHE A 130 5.53 -17.81 6.51
N GLU A 131 5.69 -18.66 5.50
CA GLU A 131 6.50 -18.35 4.33
C GLU A 131 5.89 -17.20 3.50
N GLY A 132 4.57 -17.13 3.38
CA GLY A 132 3.89 -15.97 2.77
C GLY A 132 4.18 -14.67 3.52
N THR A 133 4.14 -14.69 4.85
CA THR A 133 4.47 -13.52 5.68
C THR A 133 5.94 -13.10 5.54
N LYS A 134 6.85 -14.07 5.42
CA LYS A 134 8.28 -13.83 5.19
C LYS A 134 8.56 -13.23 3.81
N ALA A 135 7.84 -13.68 2.79
CA ALA A 135 7.89 -13.10 1.45
C ALA A 135 7.45 -11.62 1.47
N LEU A 136 6.32 -11.33 2.13
CA LEU A 136 5.83 -9.96 2.32
C LEU A 136 6.83 -9.08 3.09
N ALA A 137 7.34 -9.56 4.22
CA ALA A 137 8.34 -8.83 5.01
C ALA A 137 9.60 -8.52 4.18
N THR A 138 10.01 -9.48 3.34
CA THR A 138 11.12 -9.29 2.40
C THR A 138 10.81 -8.24 1.35
N GLU A 139 9.62 -8.26 0.75
CA GLU A 139 9.21 -7.28 -0.24
C GLU A 139 9.18 -5.86 0.34
N ILE A 140 8.64 -5.69 1.55
CA ILE A 140 8.61 -4.40 2.25
C ILE A 140 10.04 -3.90 2.48
N ALA A 141 10.90 -4.75 3.05
CA ALA A 141 12.29 -4.39 3.34
C ALA A 141 13.09 -4.04 2.07
N ASP A 142 12.96 -4.83 1.02
CA ASP A 142 13.66 -4.63 -0.25
C ASP A 142 13.13 -3.39 -0.99
N THR A 143 11.83 -3.11 -0.92
CA THR A 143 11.21 -1.92 -1.53
C THR A 143 11.64 -0.65 -0.80
N PHE A 144 11.60 -0.66 0.54
CA PHE A 144 12.07 0.45 1.34
C PHE A 144 13.55 0.72 1.10
N SER A 145 14.41 -0.29 1.28
CA SER A 145 15.87 -0.14 1.25
C SER A 145 16.43 0.29 -0.10
N ARG A 146 15.76 -0.06 -1.21
CA ARG A 146 16.15 0.37 -2.56
C ARG A 146 15.53 1.71 -2.98
N SER A 147 14.74 2.34 -2.11
CA SER A 147 14.07 3.58 -2.45
C SER A 147 14.99 4.81 -2.35
N PRO A 148 14.72 5.87 -3.13
CA PRO A 148 15.38 7.16 -2.95
C PRO A 148 15.17 7.73 -1.53
N LEU A 149 14.05 7.43 -0.89
CA LEU A 149 13.75 7.86 0.48
C LEU A 149 14.74 7.28 1.48
N ALA A 150 14.99 5.97 1.41
CA ALA A 150 15.97 5.28 2.24
C ALA A 150 17.39 5.79 1.99
N ALA A 151 17.76 6.03 0.72
CA ALA A 151 19.05 6.62 0.37
C ALA A 151 19.22 8.04 0.96
N GLN A 152 18.19 8.88 0.87
CA GLN A 152 18.19 10.23 1.44
C GLN A 152 18.30 10.22 2.97
N GLN A 153 17.62 9.29 3.63
CA GLN A 153 17.67 9.12 5.09
C GLN A 153 18.90 8.35 5.58
N GLN A 154 19.70 7.78 4.67
CA GLN A 154 20.81 6.87 4.98
C GLN A 154 20.38 5.68 5.85
N ARG A 155 19.21 5.10 5.53
CA ARG A 155 18.62 3.97 6.25
C ARG A 155 18.46 2.76 5.34
N VAL A 156 18.47 1.58 5.93
CA VAL A 156 18.16 0.30 5.30
C VAL A 156 17.27 -0.45 6.29
N MET A 157 16.27 -1.15 5.78
CA MET A 157 15.43 -2.04 6.59
C MET A 157 15.97 -3.46 6.45
N ASP A 158 16.32 -4.08 7.58
CA ASP A 158 16.66 -5.49 7.61
C ASP A 158 15.38 -6.33 7.47
N LYS A 159 15.47 -7.46 6.77
CA LYS A 159 14.29 -8.34 6.56
C LYS A 159 13.72 -8.85 7.88
N ASN A 160 14.53 -8.90 8.94
CA ASN A 160 14.08 -9.30 10.27
C ASN A 160 13.53 -8.15 11.11
N ASP A 161 13.59 -6.90 10.67
CA ASP A 161 13.01 -5.78 11.42
C ASP A 161 11.49 -5.93 11.56
N TYR A 162 10.84 -6.53 10.55
CA TYR A 162 9.44 -6.93 10.64
C TYR A 162 9.19 -7.87 11.83
N TRP A 163 10.01 -8.91 11.96
CA TRP A 163 9.87 -9.93 13.00
C TRP A 163 10.26 -9.42 14.39
N ARG A 164 11.32 -8.61 14.49
CA ARG A 164 11.76 -7.98 15.76
C ARG A 164 10.69 -7.06 16.34
N LYS A 165 9.88 -6.44 15.49
CA LYS A 165 8.82 -5.51 15.88
C LYS A 165 7.45 -6.17 15.99
N LYS A 166 7.28 -7.42 15.55
CA LYS A 166 6.01 -8.14 15.67
C LYS A 166 5.75 -8.46 17.14
N MET A 167 4.78 -7.78 17.74
CA MET A 167 4.44 -7.91 19.16
C MET A 167 3.38 -8.98 19.42
N GLY A 168 2.58 -9.31 18.41
CA GLY A 168 1.49 -10.26 18.54
C GLY A 168 0.91 -10.63 17.18
N GLU A 169 0.34 -11.82 17.13
CA GLU A 169 -0.37 -12.35 15.97
C GLU A 169 -1.67 -12.94 16.47
N ASN A 170 -2.80 -12.44 15.96
CA ASN A 170 -4.06 -13.12 16.18
C ASN A 170 -4.06 -14.33 15.23
N LYS A 171 -3.87 -15.53 15.79
CA LYS A 171 -4.06 -16.79 15.06
C LYS A 171 -5.35 -17.39 15.57
N ASP A 172 -6.46 -17.05 14.94
CA ASP A 172 -7.75 -17.52 15.40
C ASP A 172 -8.00 -18.99 15.07
N HIS A 173 -7.46 -19.59 14.01
CA HIS A 173 -7.55 -21.04 13.75
C HIS A 173 -6.46 -21.51 12.75
N ALA A 174 -5.34 -22.05 13.25
CA ALA A 174 -4.51 -22.97 12.46
C ALA A 174 -4.74 -24.37 13.06
N ALA A 175 -5.45 -25.23 12.32
CA ALA A 175 -5.48 -26.65 12.66
C ALA A 175 -4.08 -27.21 12.39
N ASP A 176 -3.50 -27.83 13.41
CA ASP A 176 -2.29 -28.64 13.34
C ASP A 176 -2.44 -29.82 12.37
#